data_AF-A0A7V8FFK4-F1
#
_entry.id   AF-A0A7V8FFK4-F1
#
_cell.length_a   1.000
_cell.length_b   1.000
_cell.length_c   1.000
_cell.angle_alpha   90.00
_cell.angle_beta   90.00
_cell.angle_gamma   90.00
#
_symmetry.space_group_name_H-M   'P 1'
#
loop_
_entity.id
_entity.type
_entity.pdbx_description
1 polymer ?
#
loop_
_entity_poly.entity_id
_entity_poly.type
_entity_poly.pdbx_seq_one_letter_code
_entity_poly.pdbx_strand_id
1 'polypeptide(L)' 'MIPSLALVPGEPAGIGPELCVRLAQQPRTDCRLLAFADPDTLSAAAAALDLPLTLLP' A
#
# COMPACT_ATOMS: atom_id res chain seq x y z
N MET A 1 6.37 -10.45 -19.24
CA MET A 1 5.17 -9.65 -18.88
C MET A 1 5.12 -9.60 -17.36
N ILE A 2 5.07 -8.42 -16.74
CA ILE A 2 5.02 -8.30 -15.28
C ILE A 2 3.54 -8.38 -14.85
N PRO A 3 3.14 -9.36 -14.02
CA PRO A 3 1.75 -9.52 -13.60
C PRO A 3 1.30 -8.35 -12.71
N SER A 4 0.00 -8.03 -12.76
CA SER A 4 -0.64 -7.08 -11.86
C SER A 4 -1.44 -7.82 -10.81
N LEU A 5 -1.16 -7.55 -9.53
CA LEU A 5 -1.81 -8.20 -8.39
C LEU A 5 -2.60 -7.17 -7.59
N ALA A 6 -3.85 -7.48 -7.29
CA ALA A 6 -4.65 -6.70 -6.37
C ALA A 6 -4.14 -6.91 -4.93
N LEU A 7 -3.89 -5.80 -4.23
CA LEU A 7 -3.53 -5.76 -2.82
C LEU A 7 -4.70 -5.13 -2.05
N VAL A 8 -5.35 -5.92 -1.21
CA VAL A 8 -6.48 -5.48 -0.39
C VAL A 8 -6.00 -5.43 1.07
N PRO A 9 -5.87 -4.25 1.69
CA PRO A 9 -5.36 -4.14 3.06
C PRO A 9 -6.27 -4.78 4.12
N GLY A 10 -7.55 -5.02 3.80
CA GLY A 10 -8.53 -5.55 4.74
C GLY A 10 -9.12 -4.46 5.62
N GLU A 11 -9.22 -4.71 6.93
CA GLU A 11 -9.83 -3.80 7.90
C GLU A 11 -9.00 -2.49 8.05
N PRO A 12 -9.59 -1.30 7.81
CA PRO A 12 -8.89 -0.01 7.93
C PRO A 12 -8.28 0.26 9.31
N ALA A 13 -8.93 -0.17 10.39
CA ALA A 13 -8.42 -0.02 11.76
C ALA A 13 -7.41 -1.11 12.17
N GLY A 14 -7.18 -2.11 11.31
CA GLY A 14 -6.19 -3.15 11.53
C GLY A 14 -4.78 -2.74 11.08
N ILE A 15 -3.84 -3.68 11.12
CA ILE A 15 -2.45 -3.44 10.70
C ILE A 15 -2.24 -3.48 9.18
N GLY A 16 -3.26 -3.89 8.42
CA GLY A 16 -3.17 -4.10 6.97
C GLY A 16 -2.67 -2.87 6.18
N PRO A 17 -3.22 -1.67 6.41
CA PRO A 17 -2.74 -0.44 5.77
C PRO A 17 -1.25 -0.18 6.01
N GLU A 18 -0.78 -0.30 7.25
CA GLU A 18 0.63 -0.12 7.63
C GLU A 18 1.53 -1.14 6.94
N LEU A 19 1.11 -2.40 6.86
CA LEU A 19 1.83 -3.45 6.14
C LEU A 19 1.92 -3.15 4.64
N CYS A 20 0.84 -2.63 4.04
CA CYS A 20 0.84 -2.22 2.63
C CYS A 20 1.80 -1.06 2.37
N VAL A 21 1.83 -0.05 3.24
CA VAL A 21 2.77 1.08 3.15
C VAL A 21 4.22 0.60 3.24
N ARG A 22 4.53 -0.28 4.20
CA ARG A 22 5.88 -0.87 4.35
C ARG A 22 6.28 -1.72 3.15
N LEU A 23 5.33 -2.45 2.57
CA LEU A 23 5.55 -3.23 1.36
C LEU A 23 5.85 -2.33 0.15
N ALA A 24 5.19 -1.18 0.04
CA ALA A 24 5.41 -0.22 -1.04
C ALA A 24 6.82 0.42 -1.04
N GLN A 25 7.52 0.43 0.09
CA GLN A 25 8.91 0.93 0.19
C GLN A 25 9.94 -0.01 -0.45
N GLN A 26 9.55 -1.25 -0.76
CA GLN A 26 10.47 -2.26 -1.28
C GLN A 26 10.36 -2.30 -2.81
N PRO A 27 11.45 -1.98 -3.54
CA PRO A 27 11.46 -2.12 -5.00
C PRO A 27 11.16 -3.58 -5.40
N ARG A 28 10.27 -3.75 -6.38
CA ARG A 28 9.89 -5.07 -6.90
C ARG A 28 10.11 -5.17 -8.40
N THR A 29 10.52 -6.35 -8.86
CA THR A 29 10.74 -6.67 -10.27
C THR A 29 9.84 -7.81 -10.76
N ASP A 30 9.09 -8.44 -9.86
CA ASP A 30 8.32 -9.66 -10.08
C ASP A 30 6.82 -9.41 -10.31
N CYS A 31 6.25 -8.31 -9.79
CA CYS A 31 4.87 -7.90 -10.06
C CYS A 31 4.62 -6.40 -9.83
N ARG A 32 3.47 -5.92 -10.31
CA ARG A 32 2.89 -4.63 -9.95
C ARG A 32 1.79 -4.83 -8.92
N LEU A 33 1.85 -4.12 -7.80
CA LEU A 33 0.81 -4.13 -6.78
C LEU A 33 -0.19 -2.99 -7.05
N LEU A 34 -1.48 -3.33 -7.09
CA LEU A 34 -2.58 -2.39 -7.21
C LEU A 34 -3.34 -2.38 -5.89
N ALA A 35 -3.23 -1.30 -5.11
CA ALA A 35 -3.94 -1.18 -3.84
C ALA A 35 -5.42 -0.90 -4.08
N PHE A 36 -6.30 -1.74 -3.55
CA PHE A 36 -7.74 -1.53 -3.51
C PHE A 36 -8.13 -1.21 -2.08
N ALA A 37 -8.12 0.09 -1.77
CA ALA A 37 -8.34 0.61 -0.42
C ALA A 37 -8.84 2.05 -0.48
N ASP A 38 -9.30 2.55 0.66
CA ASP A 38 -9.51 3.98 0.85
C ASP A 38 -8.14 4.70 0.86
N PRO A 39 -7.92 5.70 -0.01
CA PRO A 39 -6.66 6.45 -0.08
C PRO A 39 -6.33 7.20 1.21
N ASP A 40 -7.34 7.65 1.96
CA ASP A 40 -7.14 8.39 3.21
C ASP A 40 -6.59 7.46 4.30
N THR A 41 -7.04 6.19 4.31
CA THR A 41 -6.54 5.17 5.23
C THR A 41 -5.05 4.88 4.98
N LEU A 42 -4.64 4.76 3.71
CA LEU A 42 -3.22 4.53 3.37
C LEU A 42 -2.35 5.76 3.66
N SER A 43 -2.87 6.96 3.41
CA SER A 43 -2.17 8.22 3.70
C SER A 43 -1.98 8.42 5.21
N ALA A 44 -3.01 8.13 6.01
CA ALA A 44 -2.92 8.16 7.47
C ALA A 44 -1.91 7.15 8.01
N ALA A 45 -1.89 5.92 7.48
CA ALA A 45 -0.90 4.90 7.84
C ALA A 45 0.52 5.34 7.48
N ALA A 46 0.73 5.96 6.32
CA ALA A 46 2.04 6.48 5.93
C ALA A 46 2.51 7.61 6.85
N ALA A 47 1.62 8.53 7.21
CA ALA A 47 1.92 9.60 8.16
C ALA A 47 2.25 9.06 9.56
N ALA A 48 1.49 8.08 10.07
CA ALA A 48 1.74 7.46 11.37
C ALA A 48 3.08 6.70 11.43
N LEU A 49 3.52 6.15 10.31
CA LEU A 49 4.79 5.43 10.18
C LEU A 49 5.99 6.32 9.84
N ASP A 50 5.77 7.61 9.57
CA ASP A 50 6.78 8.54 9.03
C ASP A 50 7.46 7.99 7.77
N LEU A 51 6.66 7.43 6.84
CA LEU A 51 7.13 6.86 5.58
C LEU A 51 6.56 7.63 4.38
N PRO A 52 7.36 7.88 3.33
CA PRO A 52 6.86 8.52 2.13
C PRO A 52 5.91 7.59 1.39
N LEU A 53 4.76 8.10 0.95
CA LEU A 53 3.83 7.37 0.11
C LEU A 53 3.32 8.27 -1.01
N THR A 54 3.34 7.77 -2.24
CA THR A 54 2.73 8.43 -3.40
C THR A 54 1.63 7.52 -3.92
N LEU A 55 0.38 7.99 -3.84
CA LEU A 55 -0.77 7.32 -4.41
C LEU A 55 -0.89 7.74 -5.89
N LEU A 56 -1.08 6.75 -6.76
CA LEU A 56 -1.27 6.96 -8.19
C LEU A 56 -2.76 6.86 -8.54
N PRO A 57 -3.26 7.66 -9.50
CA PRO A 57 -4.64 7.59 -9.97
C PRO A 57 -4.93 6.28 -10.72
#